data_AF-A0A0K8T653-F1
#
_entry.id   AF-A0A0K8T653-F1
#
_cell.length_a   1.000
_cell.length_b   1.000
_cell.length_c   1.000
_cell.angle_alpha   90.00
_cell.angle_beta   90.00
_cell.angle_gamma   90.00
#
_symmetry.space_group_name_H-M   'P 1'
#
loop_
_entity.id
_entity.type
_entity.pdbx_description
1 polymer ?
#
loop_
_entity_poly.entity_id
_entity_poly.type
_entity_poly.pdbx_seq_one_letter_code
_entity_poly.pdbx_strand_id
1 'polypeptide(L)'
;QERRAKEGDTMRTARETRKQRRGRVSSFNPPTEDAPADLGTTCQASHQTGRHEIGVLDESGKDHLMVTVWIGRQRREMIVDTGASCSVLARPVRGTVIKPTRMTAWSADGQPIIFEGTQTLSARIGDTIFEHDFLVFAKGANATDLLGMDILSKVPL
;
A
#
# COMPACT_ATOMS: atom_id res chain seq x y z
N GLN A 1 31.69 56.22 21.53
CA GLN A 1 31.57 54.75 21.53
C GLN A 1 31.51 54.30 20.08
N GLU A 2 32.35 53.47 19.47
CA GLU A 2 33.65 52.88 19.77
C GLU A 2 34.16 52.29 18.43
N ARG A 3 35.38 52.70 18.01
CA ARG A 3 36.50 51.90 17.42
C ARG A 3 36.19 50.90 16.28
N ARG A 4 36.54 51.17 15.01
CA ARG A 4 37.83 50.93 14.29
C ARG A 4 38.37 49.47 14.27
N ALA A 5 38.44 48.86 13.08
CA ALA A 5 39.59 48.15 12.46
C ALA A 5 39.19 47.66 11.05
N LYS A 6 39.62 48.30 9.94
CA LYS A 6 40.89 48.18 9.18
C LYS A 6 41.05 46.90 8.35
N GLU A 7 40.92 47.08 7.03
CA GLU A 7 41.48 46.25 5.96
C GLU A 7 43.01 46.15 6.04
N GLY A 8 43.57 45.07 5.51
CA GLY A 8 45.00 44.83 5.35
C GLY A 8 45.28 43.57 4.54
N ASP A 9 45.39 43.76 3.24
CA ASP A 9 45.72 42.81 2.18
C ASP A 9 47.22 42.43 2.21
N THR A 10 47.59 41.15 2.09
CA THR A 10 48.85 40.73 1.44
C THR A 10 48.85 39.25 1.06
N MET A 11 48.96 39.00 -0.25
CA MET A 11 49.25 37.71 -0.85
C MET A 11 50.53 37.04 -0.32
N ARG A 12 50.54 35.70 -0.30
CA ARG A 12 51.73 34.92 -0.68
C ARG A 12 51.37 33.56 -1.29
N THR A 13 52.17 33.25 -2.29
CA THR A 13 52.09 32.28 -3.37
C THR A 13 52.50 30.85 -3.00
N ALA A 14 51.89 29.89 -3.71
CA ALA A 14 52.44 28.66 -4.29
C ALA A 14 53.42 27.78 -3.50
N ARG A 15 53.05 26.49 -3.31
CA ARG A 15 53.87 25.39 -3.82
C ARG A 15 53.14 24.04 -3.84
N GLU A 16 53.10 23.47 -5.04
CA GLU A 16 52.91 22.05 -5.30
C GLU A 16 53.82 21.19 -4.44
N THR A 17 53.29 20.06 -3.94
CA THR A 17 54.05 18.80 -3.95
C THR A 17 53.15 17.64 -4.34
N ARG A 18 53.33 17.23 -5.60
CA ARG A 18 52.93 15.97 -6.20
C ARG A 18 53.78 14.84 -5.61
N LYS A 19 53.17 13.78 -5.09
CA LYS A 19 53.82 12.46 -5.07
C LYS A 19 52.83 11.34 -5.38
N GLN A 20 52.86 10.96 -6.65
CA GLN A 20 52.34 9.71 -7.17
C GLN A 20 52.97 8.51 -6.44
N ARG A 21 52.16 7.49 -6.17
CA ARG A 21 52.57 6.10 -6.29
C ARG A 21 51.48 5.30 -7.02
N ARG A 22 51.79 5.01 -8.29
CA ARG A 22 51.28 3.89 -9.10
C ARG A 22 51.50 2.59 -8.32
N GLY A 23 50.72 1.51 -8.41
CA GLY A 23 49.56 1.14 -9.20
C GLY A 23 49.37 -0.38 -9.05
N ARG A 24 48.16 -0.90 -9.22
CA ARG A 24 47.95 -2.26 -9.75
C ARG A 24 46.53 -2.36 -10.31
N VAL A 25 46.47 -2.56 -11.62
CA VAL A 25 45.28 -2.96 -12.37
C VAL A 25 45.11 -4.46 -12.14
N SER A 26 43.92 -4.89 -11.75
CA SER A 26 43.46 -6.27 -11.99
C SER A 26 42.02 -6.19 -12.52
N SER A 27 41.94 -6.20 -13.84
CA SER A 27 40.76 -6.59 -14.60
C SER A 27 40.31 -7.99 -14.20
N PHE A 28 39.06 -8.15 -13.77
CA PHE A 28 38.31 -9.40 -13.94
C PHE A 28 36.83 -9.05 -14.11
N ASN A 29 36.22 -9.65 -15.13
CA ASN A 29 34.98 -9.26 -15.80
C ASN A 29 33.72 -9.43 -14.92
N PRO A 30 32.65 -8.63 -15.15
CA PRO A 30 31.33 -8.90 -14.61
C PRO A 30 30.75 -10.18 -15.27
N PRO A 31 30.06 -11.05 -14.51
CA PRO A 31 29.33 -12.15 -15.11
C PRO A 31 28.14 -11.60 -15.91
N THR A 32 28.10 -11.97 -17.18
CA THR A 32 26.96 -11.85 -18.09
C THR A 32 25.79 -12.68 -17.55
N GLU A 33 24.72 -12.01 -17.10
CA GLU A 33 23.43 -12.64 -16.83
C GLU A 33 22.58 -12.62 -18.10
N ASP A 34 22.78 -13.65 -18.93
CA ASP A 34 21.71 -14.20 -19.77
C ASP A 34 21.53 -15.65 -19.33
N ALA A 35 20.57 -15.89 -18.42
CA ALA A 35 19.99 -17.21 -18.17
C ALA A 35 18.59 -17.03 -17.56
N PRO A 36 17.62 -17.91 -17.91
CA PRO A 36 16.19 -17.63 -17.83
C PRO A 36 15.67 -17.72 -16.40
N ALA A 37 14.77 -16.81 -16.02
CA ALA A 37 13.97 -17.01 -14.82
C ALA A 37 12.98 -18.16 -15.09
N ASP A 38 13.38 -19.31 -14.56
CA ASP A 38 12.65 -20.55 -14.49
C ASP A 38 11.21 -20.33 -13.98
N LEU A 39 10.27 -20.88 -14.74
CA LEU A 39 8.86 -20.95 -14.41
C LEU A 39 8.69 -22.04 -13.36
N GLY A 40 8.46 -21.63 -12.12
CA GLY A 40 7.77 -22.45 -11.13
C GLY A 40 8.59 -22.76 -9.90
N THR A 41 8.16 -22.22 -8.77
CA THR A 41 8.23 -22.98 -7.51
C THR A 41 6.98 -22.67 -6.71
N THR A 42 6.13 -23.69 -6.64
CA THR A 42 4.92 -23.79 -5.84
C THR A 42 5.30 -23.72 -4.36
N CYS A 43 4.74 -22.77 -3.59
CA CYS A 43 4.86 -22.79 -2.14
C CYS A 43 3.65 -23.52 -1.55
N GLN A 44 3.77 -24.83 -1.36
CA GLN A 44 2.92 -25.56 -0.42
C GLN A 44 3.31 -25.16 1.01
N ALA A 45 2.39 -24.50 1.71
CA ALA A 45 2.44 -24.36 3.15
C ALA A 45 1.27 -25.14 3.74
N SER A 46 1.50 -26.38 4.18
CA SER A 46 0.56 -27.10 5.03
C SER A 46 0.75 -26.64 6.47
N HIS A 47 -0.19 -25.82 6.97
CA HIS A 47 -0.33 -25.60 8.40
C HIS A 47 -1.74 -26.05 8.81
N GLN A 48 -1.85 -27.31 9.24
CA GLN A 48 -3.01 -27.76 10.00
C GLN A 48 -3.02 -27.03 11.34
N THR A 49 -3.82 -25.98 11.41
CA THR A 49 -4.36 -25.46 12.66
C THR A 49 -5.86 -25.30 12.42
N GLY A 50 -6.70 -25.83 13.31
CA GLY A 50 -8.15 -25.89 13.15
C GLY A 50 -8.80 -24.52 13.03
N ARG A 51 -8.70 -23.92 11.84
CA ARG A 51 -9.24 -22.63 11.48
C ARG A 51 -10.54 -22.86 10.72
N HIS A 52 -11.57 -22.14 11.12
CA HIS A 52 -12.74 -21.92 10.29
C HIS A 52 -12.27 -21.07 9.10
N GLU A 53 -11.83 -21.72 8.02
CA GLU A 53 -11.51 -21.07 6.75
C GLU A 53 -12.82 -20.51 6.17
N ILE A 54 -12.80 -19.24 5.76
CA ILE A 54 -13.99 -18.60 5.21
C ILE A 54 -14.00 -18.93 3.74
N GLY A 55 -14.81 -19.91 3.35
CA GLY A 55 -14.97 -20.31 1.96
C GLY A 55 -15.34 -19.11 1.09
N VAL A 56 -14.39 -18.66 0.28
CA VAL A 56 -14.63 -17.64 -0.74
C VAL A 56 -15.15 -18.34 -1.98
N LEU A 57 -16.43 -18.16 -2.29
CA LEU A 57 -17.04 -18.78 -3.46
C LEU A 57 -16.79 -17.92 -4.70
N ASP A 58 -16.02 -18.47 -5.63
CA ASP A 58 -16.02 -18.04 -7.02
C ASP A 58 -17.19 -18.71 -7.76
N GLU A 59 -18.41 -18.17 -7.58
CA GLU A 59 -19.65 -18.74 -8.12
C GLU A 59 -20.08 -18.14 -9.47
N SER A 60 -19.22 -17.38 -10.13
CA SER A 60 -19.59 -16.76 -11.40
C SER A 60 -18.35 -16.57 -12.23
N GLY A 61 -18.44 -16.72 -13.55
CA GLY A 61 -17.42 -16.21 -14.48
C GLY A 61 -17.29 -14.68 -14.44
N LYS A 62 -17.02 -14.13 -13.25
CA LYS A 62 -16.64 -12.77 -12.94
C LYS A 62 -15.17 -12.83 -12.60
N ASP A 63 -14.38 -11.93 -13.16
CA ASP A 63 -12.92 -11.89 -13.00
C ASP A 63 -12.45 -11.49 -11.58
N HIS A 64 -13.33 -11.54 -10.56
CA HIS A 64 -13.09 -10.99 -9.24
C HIS A 64 -13.60 -11.88 -8.12
N LEU A 65 -12.72 -12.14 -7.16
CA LEU A 65 -13.03 -12.82 -5.91
C LEU A 65 -13.92 -11.94 -5.02
N MET A 66 -15.06 -12.45 -4.58
CA MET A 66 -16.04 -11.69 -3.78
C MET A 66 -16.24 -12.35 -2.41
N VAL A 67 -16.44 -11.52 -1.38
CA VAL A 67 -16.80 -11.99 -0.04
C VAL A 67 -17.99 -11.22 0.51
N THR A 68 -18.86 -11.94 1.22
CA THR A 68 -19.98 -11.35 1.93
C THR A 68 -19.52 -10.74 3.25
N VAL A 69 -19.71 -9.44 3.41
CA VAL A 69 -19.44 -8.68 4.64
C VAL A 69 -20.74 -8.18 5.24
N TRP A 70 -20.97 -8.49 6.51
CA TRP A 70 -22.08 -7.94 7.28
C TRP A 70 -21.62 -6.68 8.01
N ILE A 71 -22.22 -5.53 7.69
CA ILE A 71 -21.94 -4.26 8.36
C ILE A 71 -23.21 -3.82 9.09
N GLY A 72 -23.21 -3.94 10.42
CA GLY A 72 -24.43 -3.88 11.21
C GLY A 72 -25.47 -4.90 10.72
N ARG A 73 -26.62 -4.43 10.22
CA ARG A 73 -27.68 -5.28 9.63
C ARG A 73 -27.63 -5.35 8.09
N GLN A 74 -26.67 -4.70 7.46
CA GLN A 74 -26.56 -4.65 6.01
C GLN A 74 -25.58 -5.71 5.50
N ARG A 75 -26.02 -6.53 4.55
CA ARG A 75 -25.15 -7.43 3.79
C ARG A 75 -24.54 -6.66 2.62
N ARG A 76 -23.22 -6.76 2.43
CA ARG A 76 -22.46 -6.20 1.30
C ARG A 76 -21.67 -7.32 0.64
N GLU A 77 -21.72 -7.38 -0.69
CA GLU A 77 -20.76 -8.18 -1.46
C GLU A 77 -19.59 -7.27 -1.81
N MET A 78 -18.40 -7.60 -1.30
CA MET A 78 -17.20 -6.79 -1.48
C MET A 78 -16.19 -7.55 -2.32
N ILE A 79 -15.50 -6.85 -3.22
CA ILE A 79 -14.40 -7.43 -3.99
C ILE A 79 -13.17 -7.51 -3.09
N VAL A 80 -12.52 -8.68 -3.09
CA VAL A 80 -11.21 -8.86 -2.47
C VAL A 80 -10.15 -8.30 -3.42
N ASP A 81 -9.48 -7.23 -2.99
CA ASP A 81 -8.49 -6.54 -3.81
C ASP A 81 -7.15 -6.41 -3.06
N THR A 82 -6.21 -7.29 -3.40
CA THR A 82 -4.86 -7.27 -2.83
C THR A 82 -4.01 -6.10 -3.34
N GLY A 83 -4.43 -5.43 -4.42
CA GLY A 83 -3.81 -4.21 -4.93
C GLY A 83 -4.26 -2.95 -4.18
N ALA A 84 -5.38 -3.01 -3.47
CA ALA A 84 -5.89 -1.91 -2.66
C ALA A 84 -5.24 -1.91 -1.26
N SER A 85 -4.63 -0.78 -0.87
CA SER A 85 -4.09 -0.62 0.48
C SER A 85 -5.16 -0.33 1.54
N CYS A 86 -6.35 0.08 1.13
CA CYS A 86 -7.44 0.51 2.01
C CYS A 86 -8.78 -0.08 1.58
N SER A 87 -9.65 -0.33 2.56
CA SER A 87 -11.01 -0.84 2.33
C SER A 87 -11.99 0.31 2.16
N VAL A 88 -12.86 0.20 1.16
CA VAL A 88 -13.71 1.31 0.70
C VAL A 88 -15.14 0.85 0.45
N LEU A 89 -16.10 1.72 0.77
CA LEU A 89 -17.50 1.55 0.46
C LEU A 89 -17.92 2.48 -0.68
N ALA A 90 -18.56 1.92 -1.70
CA ALA A 90 -19.22 2.63 -2.80
C ALA A 90 -20.31 3.58 -2.31
N ARG A 91 -20.94 3.26 -1.18
CA ARG A 91 -22.01 4.06 -0.58
C ARG A 91 -22.00 3.97 0.94
N PRO A 92 -22.32 5.07 1.64
CA PRO A 92 -22.30 5.10 3.09
C PRO A 92 -23.32 4.12 3.70
N VAL A 93 -23.01 3.68 4.91
CA VAL A 93 -23.94 2.97 5.78
C VAL A 93 -24.85 3.99 6.43
N ARG A 94 -26.16 3.89 6.16
CA ARG A 94 -27.18 4.77 6.74
C ARG A 94 -27.17 4.71 8.27
N GLY A 95 -27.31 5.86 8.91
CA GLY A 95 -27.36 5.99 10.36
C GLY A 95 -25.98 6.13 11.03
N THR A 96 -24.89 6.00 10.28
CA THR A 96 -23.53 6.24 10.77
C THR A 96 -23.02 7.57 10.22
N VAL A 97 -22.38 8.38 11.08
CA VAL A 97 -21.81 9.67 10.67
C VAL A 97 -20.59 9.44 9.77
N ILE A 98 -20.51 10.18 8.66
CA ILE A 98 -19.29 10.27 7.85
C ILE A 98 -18.40 11.34 8.47
N LYS A 99 -17.18 10.95 8.86
CA LYS A 99 -16.16 11.86 9.37
C LYS A 99 -15.30 12.38 8.22
N PRO A 100 -14.89 13.66 8.22
CA PRO A 100 -13.95 14.16 7.23
C PRO A 100 -12.66 13.34 7.21
N THR A 101 -12.13 13.05 6.03
CA THR A 101 -10.85 12.38 5.84
C THR A 101 -9.88 13.27 5.09
N ARG A 102 -8.59 13.08 5.35
CA ARG A 102 -7.49 13.67 4.57
C ARG A 102 -6.77 12.63 3.72
N MET A 103 -7.27 11.39 3.70
CA MET A 103 -6.67 10.33 2.91
C MET A 103 -6.74 10.66 1.43
N THR A 104 -5.62 10.43 0.75
CA THR A 104 -5.51 10.46 -0.69
C THR A 104 -5.24 9.04 -1.17
N ALA A 105 -5.94 8.63 -2.23
CA ALA A 105 -5.71 7.37 -2.91
C ALA A 105 -5.72 7.61 -4.41
N TRP A 106 -5.12 6.67 -5.14
CA TRP A 106 -5.00 6.72 -6.59
C TRP A 106 -5.50 5.41 -7.16
N SER A 107 -6.32 5.48 -8.21
CA SER A 107 -6.75 4.30 -8.96
C SER A 107 -5.61 3.78 -9.84
N ALA A 108 -5.79 2.56 -10.36
CA ALA A 108 -4.81 1.91 -11.23
C ALA A 108 -4.52 2.69 -12.53
N ASP A 109 -5.44 3.54 -12.97
CA ASP A 109 -5.27 4.45 -14.12
C ASP A 109 -4.53 5.76 -13.77
N GLY A 110 -4.09 5.91 -12.52
CA GLY A 110 -3.38 7.09 -12.04
C GLY A 110 -4.26 8.31 -11.79
N GLN A 111 -5.59 8.16 -11.73
CA GLN A 111 -6.49 9.24 -11.32
C GLN A 111 -6.62 9.29 -9.79
N PRO A 112 -6.79 10.49 -9.19
CA PRO A 112 -7.04 10.61 -7.76
C PRO A 112 -8.46 10.14 -7.45
N ILE A 113 -8.58 9.33 -6.39
CA ILE A 113 -9.87 8.90 -5.86
C ILE A 113 -10.39 9.95 -4.88
N ILE A 114 -11.63 10.39 -5.08
CA ILE A 114 -12.29 11.35 -4.20
C ILE A 114 -13.18 10.60 -3.21
N PHE A 115 -12.92 10.84 -1.92
CA PHE A 115 -13.70 10.29 -0.81
C PHE A 115 -14.60 11.36 -0.19
N GLU A 116 -15.80 10.95 0.22
CA GLU A 116 -16.69 11.77 1.05
C GLU A 116 -16.17 11.86 2.49
N GLY A 117 -15.52 10.79 2.97
CA GLY A 117 -15.00 10.70 4.32
C GLY A 117 -14.76 9.25 4.76
N THR A 118 -14.72 9.03 6.07
CA THR A 118 -14.66 7.70 6.68
C THR A 118 -15.88 7.41 7.55
N GLN A 119 -16.22 6.13 7.68
CA GLN A 119 -17.18 5.63 8.67
C GLN A 119 -16.53 4.53 9.50
N THR A 120 -16.47 4.74 10.82
CA THR A 120 -16.10 3.69 11.78
C THR A 120 -17.26 2.72 11.92
N LEU A 121 -17.06 1.46 11.54
CA LEU A 121 -18.12 0.46 11.44
C LEU A 121 -17.67 -0.86 12.07
N SER A 122 -18.59 -1.52 12.78
CA SER A 122 -18.44 -2.92 13.14
C SER A 122 -18.88 -3.80 11.97
N ALA A 123 -17.97 -4.64 11.50
CA ALA A 123 -18.14 -5.53 10.37
C ALA A 123 -17.90 -6.99 10.78
N ARG A 124 -18.50 -7.91 10.03
CA ARG A 124 -18.33 -9.34 10.21
C ARG A 124 -18.15 -10.04 8.88
N ILE A 125 -17.14 -10.90 8.80
CA ILE A 125 -16.86 -11.80 7.69
C ILE A 125 -16.78 -13.21 8.27
N GLY A 126 -17.64 -14.13 7.82
CA GLY A 126 -17.80 -15.42 8.48
C GLY A 126 -18.09 -15.24 9.98
N ASP A 127 -17.24 -15.83 10.82
CA ASP A 127 -17.32 -15.72 12.29
C ASP A 127 -16.41 -14.61 12.87
N THR A 128 -15.62 -13.93 12.02
CA THR A 128 -14.71 -12.86 12.44
C THR A 128 -15.43 -11.53 12.50
N ILE A 129 -15.47 -10.92 13.68
CA ILE A 129 -16.03 -9.58 13.92
C ILE A 129 -14.88 -8.61 14.18
N PHE A 130 -14.92 -7.43 13.56
CA PHE A 130 -13.91 -6.39 13.73
C PHE A 130 -14.52 -5.00 13.59
N GLU A 131 -13.86 -4.00 14.18
CA GLU A 131 -14.14 -2.59 13.91
C GLU A 131 -13.13 -2.04 12.91
N HIS A 132 -13.60 -1.21 11.99
CA HIS A 132 -12.75 -0.62 10.97
C HIS A 132 -13.26 0.74 10.49
N ASP A 133 -12.33 1.62 10.11
CA ASP A 133 -12.61 2.91 9.48
C ASP A 133 -12.64 2.74 7.96
N PHE A 134 -13.82 2.47 7.41
CA PHE A 134 -13.98 2.37 5.97
C PHE A 134 -13.97 3.74 5.33
N LEU A 135 -13.25 3.90 4.23
CA LEU A 135 -13.41 5.05 3.35
C LEU A 135 -14.75 4.96 2.61
N VAL A 136 -15.35 6.10 2.32
CA VAL A 136 -16.59 6.18 1.53
C VAL A 136 -16.30 7.00 0.28
N PHE A 137 -16.56 6.42 -0.90
CA PHE A 137 -16.44 7.15 -2.16
C PHE A 137 -17.38 8.37 -2.19
N ALA A 138 -16.95 9.42 -2.88
CA ALA A 138 -17.81 10.57 -3.13
C ALA A 138 -19.06 10.17 -3.95
N LYS A 139 -20.19 10.79 -3.63
CA LYS A 139 -21.47 10.55 -4.30
C LYS A 139 -21.33 10.72 -5.82
N GLY A 140 -21.80 9.71 -6.57
CA GLY A 140 -21.77 9.71 -8.04
C GLY A 140 -20.56 9.01 -8.65
N ALA A 141 -19.62 8.51 -7.84
CA ALA A 141 -18.61 7.58 -8.31
C ALA A 141 -19.27 6.25 -8.72
N ASN A 142 -18.99 5.76 -9.93
CA ASN A 142 -19.29 4.39 -10.33
C ASN A 142 -18.27 3.45 -9.64
N ALA A 143 -18.51 3.20 -8.36
CA ALA A 143 -17.60 2.45 -7.51
C ALA A 143 -18.24 1.19 -6.93
N THR A 144 -17.39 0.24 -6.55
CA THR A 144 -17.76 -1.01 -5.87
C THR A 144 -17.22 -1.01 -4.45
N ASP A 145 -17.85 -1.78 -3.55
CA ASP A 145 -17.33 -2.00 -2.22
C ASP A 145 -16.06 -2.88 -2.34
N LEU A 146 -14.93 -2.45 -1.78
CA LEU A 146 -13.62 -3.12 -1.88
C LEU A 146 -13.06 -3.46 -0.49
N LEU A 147 -12.53 -4.66 -0.34
CA LEU A 147 -11.70 -5.05 0.79
C LEU A 147 -10.23 -5.01 0.36
N GLY A 148 -9.50 -4.08 0.97
CA GLY A 148 -8.08 -3.92 0.77
C GLY A 148 -7.25 -4.61 1.85
N MET A 149 -5.94 -4.51 1.70
CA MET A 149 -4.95 -5.16 2.55
C MET A 149 -5.00 -4.72 4.03
N ASP A 150 -5.61 -3.57 4.34
CA ASP A 150 -5.84 -3.10 5.71
C ASP A 150 -6.81 -3.99 6.52
N ILE A 151 -7.68 -4.74 5.85
CA ILE A 151 -8.53 -5.79 6.43
C ILE A 151 -7.99 -7.17 6.09
N LEU A 152 -7.59 -7.42 4.83
CA LEU A 152 -7.17 -8.76 4.38
C LEU A 152 -5.95 -9.29 5.15
N SER A 153 -5.09 -8.41 5.67
CA SER A 153 -3.96 -8.82 6.53
C SER A 153 -4.35 -9.25 7.96
N LYS A 154 -5.58 -8.98 8.38
CA LYS A 154 -6.09 -9.19 9.75
C LYS A 154 -7.15 -10.28 9.83
N VAL A 155 -7.89 -10.48 8.75
CA VAL A 155 -8.98 -11.46 8.68
C VAL A 155 -8.46 -12.69 7.93
N PRO A 156 -8.46 -13.88 8.54
CA PRO A 156 -8.17 -15.10 7.82
C PRO A 156 -9.35 -15.36 6.86
N LEU A 157 -9.13 -15.09 5.58
CA LEU A 157 -10.02 -15.48 4.49
C LEU A 157 -9.57 -16.83 3.94
#